data_AF-A0A7V9CVD6-F1
#
_entry.id   AF-A0A7V9CVD6-F1
#
_cell.length_a   1.000
_cell.length_b   1.000
_cell.length_c   1.000
_cell.angle_alpha   90.00
_cell.angle_beta   90.00
_cell.angle_gamma   90.00
#
_symmetry.space_group_name_H-M   'P 1'
#
loop_
_entity.id
_entity.type
_entity.pdbx_description
1 polymer ?
#
loop_
_entity_poly.entity_id
_entity_poly.type
_entity_poly.pdbx_seq_one_letter_code
_entity_poly.pdbx_strand_id
1 'polypeptide(L)' 'GHPGNELYARWIDEYASAEFGELTAWCRTLTDEAAETSDRHRVTDAFLTSSRYELAFWDASWRKEPPLRESDTS' A
#
# COMPACT_ATOMS: atom_id res chain seq x y z
N GLY A 1 3.77 -19.22 -13.09
CA GLY A 1 5.23 -19.29 -13.29
C GLY A 1 5.87 -18.55 -12.14
N HIS A 2 6.51 -19.27 -11.24
CA HIS A 2 7.13 -18.70 -10.05
C HIS A 2 8.50 -18.09 -10.42
N PRO A 3 8.91 -16.95 -9.84
CA PRO A 3 10.24 -16.41 -10.10
C PRO A 3 11.33 -17.41 -9.67
N GLY A 4 12.43 -17.47 -10.42
CA GLY A 4 13.59 -18.30 -10.03
C GLY A 4 14.36 -17.77 -8.81
N ASN A 5 14.06 -16.55 -8.33
CA ASN A 5 14.63 -15.98 -7.13
C ASN A 5 13.72 -16.25 -5.93
N GLU A 6 14.21 -17.02 -4.96
CA GLU A 6 13.46 -17.48 -3.78
C GLU A 6 12.92 -16.35 -2.89
N LEU A 7 13.61 -15.21 -2.82
CA LEU A 7 13.16 -14.06 -2.02
C LEU A 7 11.94 -13.39 -2.66
N TYR A 8 11.95 -13.18 -3.97
CA TYR A 8 10.82 -12.59 -4.69
C TYR A 8 9.64 -13.54 -4.77
N ALA A 9 9.92 -14.82 -4.95
CA ALA A 9 8.99 -15.92 -4.81
C ALA A 9 8.22 -15.86 -3.49
N ARG A 10 8.93 -15.92 -2.35
CA ARG A 10 8.33 -15.83 -1.02
C ARG A 10 7.55 -14.53 -0.80
N TRP A 11 8.06 -13.41 -1.31
CA TRP A 11 7.38 -12.14 -1.22
C TRP A 11 6.05 -12.15 -1.99
N ILE A 12 6.02 -12.72 -3.20
CA ILE A 12 4.77 -12.87 -3.96
C ILE A 12 3.79 -13.79 -3.24
N ASP A 13 4.26 -14.93 -2.73
CA ASP A 13 3.43 -15.89 -2.03
C ASP A 13 2.76 -15.28 -0.79
N GLU A 14 3.47 -14.44 -0.04
CA GLU A 14 2.94 -13.73 1.12
C GLU A 14 1.78 -12.80 0.74
N TYR A 15 1.96 -11.94 -0.27
CA TYR A 15 0.92 -11.02 -0.74
C TYR A 15 -0.24 -11.73 -1.46
N ALA A 16 0.00 -12.94 -1.97
CA ALA A 16 -1.03 -13.80 -2.56
C ALA A 16 -1.70 -14.74 -1.54
N SER A 17 -1.28 -14.71 -0.27
CA SER A 17 -1.79 -15.58 0.77
C SER A 17 -3.25 -15.28 1.12
N ALA A 18 -3.96 -16.29 1.64
CA ALA A 18 -5.32 -16.12 2.11
C ALA A 18 -5.39 -15.11 3.28
N GLU A 19 -4.40 -15.13 4.18
CA GLU A 19 -4.31 -14.20 5.32
C GLU A 19 -4.21 -12.74 4.86
N PHE A 20 -3.36 -12.45 3.87
CA PHE A 20 -3.28 -11.11 3.30
C PHE A 20 -4.58 -10.70 2.59
N GLY A 21 -5.25 -11.66 1.94
CA GLY A 21 -6.58 -11.47 1.36
C GLY A 21 -7.65 -11.11 2.40
N GLU A 22 -7.66 -11.78 3.55
CA GLU A 22 -8.56 -11.49 4.68
C GLU A 22 -8.29 -10.09 5.26
N LEU A 23 -7.02 -9.71 5.42
CA LEU A 23 -6.64 -8.37 5.84
C LEU A 23 -7.14 -7.32 4.85
N THR A 24 -6.98 -7.56 3.55
CA THR A 24 -7.47 -6.65 2.50
C THR A 24 -8.99 -6.51 2.54
N ALA A 25 -9.71 -7.61 2.75
CA ALA A 25 -11.17 -7.60 2.88
C ALA A 25 -11.62 -6.80 4.11
N TRP A 26 -10.91 -6.93 5.24
CA TRP A 26 -11.19 -6.16 6.44
C TRP A 26 -10.95 -4.66 6.25
N CYS A 27 -9.83 -4.27 5.63
CA CYS A 27 -9.54 -2.86 5.30
C CYS A 27 -10.62 -2.26 4.39
N ARG A 28 -11.14 -3.05 3.44
CA ARG A 28 -12.26 -2.62 2.59
C ARG A 28 -13.52 -2.35 3.43
N THR A 29 -13.89 -3.26 4.33
CA THR A 29 -15.04 -3.06 5.22
C THR A 29 -14.92 -1.76 6.01
N LEU A 30 -13.75 -1.49 6.61
CA LEU A 30 -13.50 -0.22 7.32
C LEU A 30 -13.66 1.01 6.41
N THR A 31 -13.21 0.92 5.16
CA THR A 31 -13.33 2.00 4.18
C THR A 31 -14.79 2.23 3.79
N ASP A 32 -15.55 1.15 3.60
CA ASP A 32 -16.98 1.20 3.28
C ASP A 32 -17.77 1.83 4.45
N GLU A 33 -17.51 1.41 5.69
CA GLU A 33 -18.11 1.98 6.92
C GLU A 33 -17.77 3.48 7.08
N ALA A 34 -16.52 3.87 6.83
CA ALA A 34 -16.13 5.27 6.87
C ALA A 34 -16.88 6.12 5.83
N ALA A 35 -17.16 5.55 4.65
CA ALA A 35 -17.92 6.21 3.59
C ALA A 35 -19.42 6.35 3.88
N GLU A 36 -19.97 5.61 4.84
CA GLU A 36 -21.37 5.76 5.28
C GLU A 36 -21.58 7.03 6.12
N THR A 37 -20.58 7.39 6.93
CA THR A 37 -20.66 8.50 7.90
C THR A 37 -19.92 9.75 7.46
N SER A 38 -19.02 9.64 6.49
CA SER A 38 -18.21 10.74 5.95
C SER A 38 -18.66 11.17 4.55
N ASP A 39 -18.19 12.33 4.11
CA ASP A 39 -18.30 12.73 2.71
C ASP A 39 -17.56 11.73 1.81
N ARG A 40 -18.30 11.05 0.93
CA ARG A 40 -17.77 10.08 -0.03
C ARG A 40 -16.65 10.65 -0.89
N HIS A 41 -16.67 11.94 -1.20
CA HIS A 41 -15.59 12.60 -1.94
C HIS A 41 -14.30 12.59 -1.13
N ARG A 42 -14.35 12.90 0.17
CA ARG A 42 -13.18 12.87 1.05
C ARG A 42 -12.59 11.48 1.21
N VAL A 43 -13.43 10.45 1.35
CA VAL A 43 -12.97 9.06 1.43
C VAL A 43 -12.31 8.62 0.13
N THR A 44 -12.91 9.00 -1.00
CA THR A 44 -12.34 8.72 -2.33
C THR A 44 -10.99 9.42 -2.53
N ASP A 45 -10.90 10.69 -2.15
CA ASP A 45 -9.66 11.47 -2.24
C ASP A 45 -8.55 10.89 -1.36
N ALA A 46 -8.89 10.43 -0.15
CA ALA A 46 -7.95 9.75 0.73
C ALA A 46 -7.44 8.44 0.10
N PHE A 47 -8.34 7.60 -0.41
CA PHE A 47 -7.97 6.35 -1.10
C PHE A 47 -7.07 6.59 -2.32
N LEU A 48 -7.42 7.55 -3.16
CA LEU A 48 -6.61 7.92 -4.34
C LEU A 48 -5.26 8.50 -3.93
N THR A 49 -5.20 9.27 -2.85
CA THR A 49 -3.94 9.81 -2.32
C THR A 49 -3.03 8.69 -1.83
N SER A 50 -3.54 7.75 -1.04
CA SER A 50 -2.78 6.57 -0.62
C SER A 50 -2.29 5.74 -1.82
N SER A 51 -3.14 5.53 -2.83
CA SER A 51 -2.76 4.80 -4.05
C SER A 51 -1.61 5.48 -4.82
N ARG A 52 -1.57 6.82 -4.84
CA ARG A 52 -0.45 7.58 -5.44
C ARG A 52 0.83 7.42 -4.63
N TYR A 53 0.73 7.40 -3.31
CA TYR A 53 1.90 7.15 -2.44
C TYR A 53 2.45 5.74 -2.59
N GLU A 54 1.59 4.73 -2.72
CA GLU A 54 2.01 3.36 -3.03
C GLU A 54 2.80 3.29 -4.34
N LEU A 55 2.30 3.91 -5.41
CA LEU A 55 3.04 4.00 -6.66
C LEU A 55 4.38 4.73 -6.49
N ALA A 56 4.39 5.86 -5.78
CA ALA A 56 5.60 6.62 -5.52
C ALA A 56 6.62 5.84 -4.70
N PHE A 57 6.19 4.99 -3.76
CA PHE A 57 7.05 4.10 -2.98
C PHE A 57 7.79 3.11 -3.89
N TRP A 58 7.08 2.49 -4.84
CA TRP A 58 7.70 1.59 -5.82
C TRP A 58 8.66 2.33 -6.76
N ASP A 59 8.28 3.51 -7.24
CA ASP A 59 9.12 4.36 -8.08
C ASP A 59 10.40 4.79 -7.36
N ALA A 60 10.31 5.22 -6.10
CA ALA A 60 11.45 5.62 -5.27
C ALA A 60 12.40 4.44 -5.04
N SER A 61 11.85 3.25 -4.75
CA SER A 61 12.62 2.01 -4.59
C SER A 61 13.36 1.62 -5.86
N TRP A 62 12.71 1.78 -7.02
CA TRP A 62 13.31 1.53 -8.32
C TRP A 62 14.44 2.53 -8.65
N ARG A 63 14.21 3.82 -8.37
CA ARG A 63 15.19 4.91 -8.55
C ARG A 63 16.29 4.90 -7.48
N LYS A 64 16.16 4.09 -6.43
CA LYS A 64 17.05 4.07 -5.25
C LYS A 64 17.15 5.44 -4.59
N GLU A 65 16.01 6.14 -4.51
CA GLU A 65 15.94 7.42 -3.83
C GLU A 65 16.31 7.25 -2.35
N PRO A 66 17.06 8.20 -1.77
CA PRO A 66 17.35 8.16 -0.35
C PRO A 66 16.04 8.32 0.43
N PRO A 67 15.89 7.65 1.59
CA PRO A 67 14.73 7.90 2.45
C PRO A 67 14.65 9.38 2.78
N LEU A 68 13.41 9.88 2.95
CA LEU A 68 13.18 11.24 3.41
C LEU A 68 13.96 11.41 4.71
N ARG A 69 15.05 12.19 4.67
CA ARG A 69 15.79 12.54 5.87
C ARG A 69 14.84 13.33 6.75
N GLU A 70 14.68 12.92 8.01
CA GLU A 70 14.22 13.86 9.03
C GLU A 70 15.18 15.05 8.95
N SER A 71 14.64 16.22 8.61
CA SER A 71 15.43 17.44 8.50
C SER A 71 16.26 17.58 9.77
N ASP A 72 17.59 17.58 9.62
CA ASP A 72 18.50 18.03 10.66
C ASP A 72 17.93 19.34 11.20
N THR A 73 17.43 19.28 12.43
CA THR A 73 16.94 20.45 13.12
C THR A 73 18.18 21.25 13.45
N SER A 74 18.46 22.26 12.64
CA SER A 74 19.55 23.22 12.87
C SER A 74 19.04 24.48 13.54
#